data_AF-A0A293LE98-F1
#
_entry.id   AF-A0A293LE98-F1
#
_cell.length_a   1.000
_cell.length_b   1.000
_cell.length_c   1.000
_cell.angle_alpha   90.00
_cell.angle_beta   90.00
_cell.angle_gamma   90.00
#
_symmetry.space_group_name_H-M   'P 1'
#
loop_
_entity.id
_entity.type
_entity.pdbx_description
1 polymer ?
#
loop_
_entity_poly.entity_id
_entity_poly.type
_entity_poly.pdbx_seq_one_letter_code
_entity_poly.pdbx_strand_id
1 'polypeptide(L)'
;MDEDALCNPLLIRMIAEQEQSTLQRGQRAQNVRSWDLGQDVSRHRGNRSMFEIYRLFADYKYRTYIQEKLRLDSNPATPAAEYQTEALQQQFYHELGLLAMSAIFGTNELKNMLRPNELADLEPDGRCMMDVADGPLGHGLLEGLRDGVPVFIHKTFAEFFAGHFLHSRIKNEEQVLNPEEHLMGDADEEESDNECDSSESEDDFTDILRGMIKMVSEARSSLLRKKENPGMMIQFLRMYEDDDYEQVVFFADSFASASCPLHSAVISKDPLYQRYVNEENLQVLDDFDRSVLHVAALHCHVDILKILPMRDSLTRRDRFGMTPLMYTERSYGDRHVALRILDMFCSQLHDAQVEWRKVLPILAWNMRNEKELEYSVLYAAVKDNLCSLLKVLLNQFCIKRNEWYHRIDPRRVNIDTIRDEERNTILFYADSVAVRDLLLPYCNSQGGDESDDTP
;
A
#
# COMPACT_ATOMS: atom_id res chain seq x y z
N MET A 1 9.22 9.87 22.02
CA MET A 1 8.50 8.62 21.76
C MET A 1 7.39 9.00 20.83
N ASP A 2 7.17 8.24 19.77
CA ASP A 2 5.99 8.44 18.96
C ASP A 2 4.77 8.30 19.89
N GLU A 3 3.89 9.29 19.94
CA GLU A 3 2.78 9.30 20.90
C GLU A 3 1.88 8.07 20.67
N ASP A 4 1.80 7.60 19.43
CA ASP A 4 1.02 6.41 19.04
C ASP A 4 1.63 5.10 19.57
N ALA A 5 2.96 4.99 19.68
CA ALA A 5 3.61 3.79 20.20
C ALA A 5 3.39 3.59 21.72
N LEU A 6 3.23 4.69 22.46
CA LEU A 6 2.88 4.68 23.89
C LEU A 6 1.40 4.44 24.15
N CYS A 7 0.55 4.56 23.12
CA CYS A 7 -0.88 4.30 23.21
C CYS A 7 -1.24 2.86 22.85
N ASN A 8 -0.31 2.08 22.29
CA ASN A 8 -0.54 0.67 21.95
C ASN A 8 -0.03 -0.27 23.07
N PRO A 9 -0.92 -0.94 23.84
CA PRO A 9 -0.53 -1.81 24.95
C PRO A 9 0.38 -2.98 24.55
N LEU A 10 0.23 -3.48 23.32
CA LEU A 10 1.07 -4.56 22.80
C LEU A 10 2.51 -4.07 22.60
N LEU A 11 2.69 -2.91 21.97
CA LEU A 11 4.03 -2.34 21.75
C LEU A 11 4.74 -2.04 23.07
N ILE A 12 4.00 -1.48 24.04
CA ILE A 12 4.53 -1.26 25.40
C ILE A 12 4.98 -2.57 26.04
N ARG A 13 4.17 -3.64 25.92
CA ARG A 13 4.52 -4.97 26.45
C ARG A 13 5.77 -5.54 25.78
N MET A 14 5.89 -5.42 24.47
CA MET A 14 7.07 -5.88 23.71
C MET A 14 8.34 -5.15 24.18
N ILE A 15 8.28 -3.82 24.30
CA ILE A 15 9.38 -3.01 24.81
C ILE A 15 9.73 -3.42 26.24
N ALA A 16 8.74 -3.55 27.12
CA ALA A 16 8.95 -3.92 28.51
C ALA A 16 9.61 -5.30 28.66
N GLU A 17 9.14 -6.30 27.91
CA GLU A 17 9.69 -7.65 27.93
C GLU A 17 11.15 -7.67 27.43
N GLN A 18 11.42 -6.96 26.33
CA GLN A 18 12.77 -6.82 25.79
C GLN A 18 13.72 -6.16 26.80
N GLU A 19 13.33 -5.02 27.38
CA GLU A 19 14.14 -4.28 28.37
C GLU A 19 14.32 -5.06 29.68
N GLN A 20 13.31 -5.81 30.12
CA GLN A 20 13.45 -6.69 31.29
C GLN A 20 14.50 -7.79 31.05
N SER A 21 14.53 -8.38 29.86
CA SER A 21 15.54 -9.39 29.53
C SER A 21 16.96 -8.81 29.44
N THR A 22 17.13 -7.61 28.86
CA THR A 22 18.44 -6.95 28.77
C THR A 22 18.97 -6.58 30.16
N LEU A 23 18.12 -6.08 31.06
CA LEU A 23 18.50 -5.76 32.44
C LEU A 23 18.95 -7.02 33.21
N GLN A 24 18.22 -8.13 33.07
CA GLN A 24 18.61 -9.40 33.71
C GLN A 24 19.94 -9.95 33.16
N ARG A 25 20.20 -9.80 31.85
CA ARG A 25 21.51 -10.13 31.26
C ARG A 25 22.61 -9.21 31.74
N GLY A 26 22.37 -7.89 31.82
CA GLY A 26 23.33 -6.92 32.33
C GLY A 26 23.73 -7.18 33.78
N GLN A 27 22.78 -7.60 34.62
CA GLN A 27 23.04 -8.03 36.00
C GLN A 27 23.84 -9.35 36.06
N ARG A 28 23.60 -10.30 35.14
CA ARG A 28 24.41 -11.54 35.03
C ARG A 28 25.81 -11.29 34.45
N ALA A 29 25.96 -10.30 33.58
CA ALA A 29 27.20 -9.92 32.90
C ALA A 29 28.14 -9.03 33.73
N GLN A 30 27.76 -8.64 34.96
CA GLN A 30 28.68 -7.94 35.88
C GLN A 30 29.92 -8.76 36.30
N ASN A 31 30.08 -9.99 35.80
CA ASN A 31 31.30 -10.80 35.96
C ASN A 31 32.18 -10.94 34.70
N VAL A 32 31.83 -10.38 33.53
CA VAL A 32 32.72 -10.36 32.36
C VAL A 32 32.53 -9.06 31.56
N ARG A 33 33.63 -8.33 31.35
CA ARG A 33 33.67 -7.09 30.56
C ARG A 33 33.13 -7.34 29.15
N SER A 34 31.94 -6.83 28.84
CA SER A 34 31.38 -6.84 27.48
C SER A 34 31.42 -5.42 26.91
N TRP A 35 32.30 -5.24 25.92
CA TRP A 35 32.17 -4.23 24.88
C TRP A 35 31.12 -4.70 23.85
N ASP A 36 30.58 -3.74 23.09
CA ASP A 36 29.68 -3.82 21.92
C ASP A 36 28.15 -3.80 22.05
N LEU A 37 27.54 -3.88 23.23
CA LEU A 37 26.07 -3.73 23.36
C LEU A 37 25.58 -2.29 23.54
N GLY A 38 26.49 -1.31 23.60
CA GLY A 38 26.18 0.08 23.99
C GLY A 38 26.01 1.08 22.84
N GLN A 39 26.42 0.75 21.61
CA GLN A 39 26.48 1.76 20.54
C GLN A 39 25.19 1.91 19.72
N ASP A 40 24.39 0.85 19.56
CA ASP A 40 23.10 0.96 18.85
C ASP A 40 21.91 1.27 19.77
N VAL A 41 21.90 0.74 21.00
CA VAL A 41 20.78 0.97 21.94
C VAL A 41 20.77 2.41 22.48
N SER A 42 21.91 3.10 22.49
CA SER A 42 22.03 4.44 23.09
C SER A 42 21.74 5.60 22.13
N ARG A 43 21.71 5.40 20.80
CA ARG A 43 21.56 6.53 19.87
C ARG A 43 20.12 6.97 19.62
N HIS A 44 19.11 6.11 19.82
CA HIS A 44 17.70 6.43 19.49
C HIS A 44 16.74 6.13 20.65
N ARG A 45 17.03 6.66 21.85
CA ARG A 45 16.17 6.51 23.04
C ARG A 45 14.85 7.30 22.97
N GLY A 46 14.52 7.84 21.79
CA GLY A 46 13.48 8.83 21.57
C GLY A 46 12.27 8.29 20.83
N ASN A 47 12.38 7.95 19.54
CA ASN A 47 11.26 7.60 18.67
C ASN A 47 11.58 6.31 17.91
N ARG A 48 11.03 5.17 18.33
CA ARG A 48 11.08 3.93 17.53
C ARG A 48 9.73 3.81 16.84
N SER A 49 9.73 3.62 15.53
CA SER A 49 8.50 3.32 14.78
C SER A 49 7.95 1.95 15.18
N MET A 50 6.68 1.69 14.86
CA MET A 50 6.07 0.38 15.04
C MET A 50 6.92 -0.73 14.41
N PHE A 51 7.36 -0.54 13.16
CA PHE A 51 8.24 -1.48 12.45
C PHE A 51 9.50 -1.82 13.26
N GLU A 52 10.20 -0.82 13.79
CA GLU A 52 11.43 -1.04 14.57
C GLU A 52 11.17 -1.83 15.86
N ILE A 53 10.01 -1.62 16.50
CA ILE A 53 9.63 -2.36 17.70
C ILE A 53 9.39 -3.84 17.37
N TYR A 54 8.67 -4.15 16.29
CA TYR A 54 8.46 -5.55 15.87
C TYR A 54 9.76 -6.22 15.44
N ARG A 55 10.59 -5.54 14.65
CA ARG A 55 11.89 -6.05 14.21
C ARG A 55 12.78 -6.42 15.38
N LEU A 56 12.95 -5.50 16.33
CA LEU A 56 13.75 -5.73 17.53
C LEU A 56 13.19 -6.85 18.40
N PHE A 57 11.87 -6.95 18.52
CA PHE A 57 11.24 -8.00 19.31
C PHE A 57 11.35 -9.38 18.65
N ALA A 58 11.17 -9.48 17.33
CA ALA A 58 11.35 -10.71 16.57
C ALA A 58 12.80 -11.22 16.70
N ASP A 59 13.79 -10.33 16.55
CA ASP A 59 15.20 -10.66 16.76
C ASP A 59 15.50 -11.09 18.20
N TYR A 60 14.87 -10.45 19.18
CA TYR A 60 14.95 -10.86 20.57
C TYR A 60 14.40 -12.28 20.79
N LYS A 61 13.24 -12.60 20.21
CA LYS A 61 12.64 -13.94 20.31
C LYS A 61 13.47 -15.00 19.62
N TYR A 62 14.01 -14.71 18.43
CA TYR A 62 14.96 -15.58 17.73
C TYR A 62 16.20 -15.89 18.58
N ARG A 63 16.84 -14.87 19.15
CA ARG A 63 18.03 -15.06 20.02
C ARG A 63 17.70 -15.93 21.23
N THR A 64 16.54 -15.71 21.84
CA THR A 64 16.10 -16.51 22.99
C THR A 64 15.85 -17.97 22.59
N TYR A 65 15.20 -18.19 21.44
CA TYR A 65 14.99 -19.52 20.88
C TYR A 65 16.31 -20.27 20.65
N ILE A 66 17.29 -19.64 20.00
CA ILE A 66 18.60 -20.26 19.75
C ILE A 66 19.35 -20.59 21.05
N GLN A 67 19.33 -19.69 22.03
CA GLN A 67 20.00 -19.89 23.31
C GLN A 67 19.35 -21.00 24.14
N GLU A 68 18.02 -20.97 24.27
CA GLU A 68 17.30 -21.81 25.21
C GLU A 68 16.93 -23.18 24.63
N LYS A 69 16.59 -23.24 23.35
CA LYS A 69 16.17 -24.48 22.69
C LYS A 69 17.32 -25.17 21.95
N LEU A 70 18.07 -24.43 21.16
CA LEU A 70 19.17 -25.01 20.37
C LEU A 70 20.49 -25.09 21.15
N ARG A 71 20.60 -24.40 22.31
CA ARG A 71 21.80 -24.34 23.15
C ARG A 71 23.06 -23.89 22.40
N LEU A 72 22.87 -23.01 21.41
CA LEU A 72 23.96 -22.43 20.63
C LEU A 72 24.34 -21.06 21.21
N ASP A 73 25.63 -20.73 21.16
CA ASP A 73 26.13 -19.41 21.53
C ASP A 73 25.69 -18.36 20.51
N SER A 74 25.10 -17.27 20.99
CA SER A 74 24.62 -16.18 20.12
C SER A 74 25.73 -15.29 19.55
N ASN A 75 26.97 -15.49 20.00
CA ASN A 75 28.14 -14.77 19.52
C ASN A 75 29.08 -15.79 18.85
N PRO A 76 29.00 -15.94 17.53
CA PRO A 76 29.86 -16.86 16.80
C PRO A 76 31.34 -16.44 16.92
N ALA A 77 32.21 -17.37 17.34
CA ALA A 77 33.64 -17.11 17.50
C ALA A 77 34.43 -17.14 16.17
N THR A 78 33.77 -17.48 15.06
CA THR A 78 34.40 -17.68 13.74
C THR A 78 33.46 -17.29 12.60
N PRO A 79 33.99 -16.89 11.42
CA PRO A 79 33.17 -16.56 10.25
C PRO A 79 32.26 -17.69 9.77
N ALA A 80 32.67 -18.96 9.95
CA ALA A 80 31.82 -20.10 9.63
C ALA A 80 30.61 -20.22 10.55
N ALA A 81 30.77 -19.85 11.83
CA ALA A 81 29.66 -19.81 12.79
C ALA A 81 28.76 -18.59 12.58
N GLU A 82 29.29 -17.47 12.08
CA GLU A 82 28.50 -16.30 11.63
C GLU A 82 27.56 -16.69 10.49
N TYR A 83 28.09 -17.30 9.43
CA TYR A 83 27.30 -17.77 8.29
C TYR A 83 26.21 -18.76 8.70
N GLN A 84 26.52 -19.70 9.59
CA GLN A 84 25.52 -20.63 10.12
C GLN A 84 24.43 -19.94 10.93
N THR A 85 24.77 -18.90 11.69
CA THR A 85 23.80 -18.13 12.48
C THR A 85 22.86 -17.30 11.59
N GLU A 86 23.39 -16.73 10.50
CA GLU A 86 22.59 -16.03 9.49
C GLU A 86 21.65 -16.99 8.75
N ALA A 87 22.14 -18.15 8.34
CA ALA A 87 21.32 -19.16 7.67
C ALA A 87 20.16 -19.65 8.56
N LEU A 88 20.43 -19.87 9.85
CA LEU A 88 19.39 -20.22 10.84
C LEU A 88 18.36 -19.09 11.02
N GLN A 89 18.79 -17.83 10.98
CA GLN A 89 17.89 -16.70 11.13
C GLN A 89 16.99 -16.57 9.90
N GLN A 90 17.56 -16.72 8.71
CA GLN A 90 16.80 -16.73 7.46
C GLN A 90 15.76 -17.86 7.45
N GLN A 91 16.14 -19.06 7.90
CA GLN A 91 15.22 -20.18 8.03
C GLN A 91 14.09 -19.87 9.02
N PHE A 92 14.42 -19.33 10.20
CA PHE A 92 13.44 -18.94 11.23
C PHE A 92 12.41 -17.94 10.69
N TYR A 93 12.87 -16.89 10.02
CA TYR A 93 11.98 -15.89 9.41
C TYR A 93 11.20 -16.43 8.21
N HIS A 94 11.76 -17.39 7.45
CA HIS A 94 11.07 -18.03 6.34
C HIS A 94 9.94 -18.93 6.82
N GLU A 95 10.17 -19.79 7.82
CA GLU A 95 9.16 -20.68 8.41
C GLU A 95 8.01 -19.87 9.03
N LEU A 96 8.32 -18.87 9.86
CA LEU A 96 7.30 -17.98 10.41
C LEU A 96 6.59 -17.18 9.33
N GLY A 97 7.30 -16.79 8.27
CA GLY A 97 6.73 -16.15 7.09
C GLY A 97 5.68 -17.03 6.42
N LEU A 98 5.97 -18.31 6.15
CA LEU A 98 5.01 -19.25 5.56
C LEU A 98 3.78 -19.46 6.45
N LEU A 99 3.99 -19.68 7.75
CA LEU A 99 2.90 -19.83 8.71
C LEU A 99 2.03 -18.56 8.76
N ALA A 100 2.66 -17.38 8.75
CA ALA A 100 1.97 -16.10 8.70
C ALA A 100 1.16 -15.91 7.42
N MET A 101 1.73 -16.28 6.25
CA MET A 101 0.99 -16.27 4.98
C MET A 101 -0.28 -17.11 5.11
N SER A 102 -0.19 -18.33 5.68
CA SER A 102 -1.37 -19.20 5.86
C SER A 102 -2.40 -18.69 6.86
N ALA A 103 -1.99 -17.84 7.80
CA ALA A 103 -2.87 -17.24 8.81
C ALA A 103 -3.61 -16.00 8.27
N ILE A 104 -3.05 -15.33 7.27
CA ILE A 104 -3.60 -14.09 6.69
C ILE A 104 -4.40 -14.36 5.41
N PHE A 105 -3.90 -15.25 4.54
CA PHE A 105 -4.45 -15.43 3.20
C PHE A 105 -5.25 -16.72 3.06
N GLY A 106 -6.34 -16.65 2.29
CA GLY A 106 -7.15 -17.82 1.95
C GLY A 106 -6.45 -18.76 0.97
N THR A 107 -6.92 -20.01 0.91
CA THR A 107 -6.31 -21.07 0.09
C THR A 107 -6.15 -20.70 -1.39
N ASN A 108 -7.08 -19.93 -1.96
CA ASN A 108 -7.01 -19.50 -3.36
C ASN A 108 -5.91 -18.46 -3.60
N GLU A 109 -5.74 -17.54 -2.65
CA GLU A 109 -4.71 -16.50 -2.71
C GLU A 109 -3.32 -17.12 -2.55
N LEU A 110 -3.16 -18.03 -1.58
CA LEU A 110 -1.93 -18.77 -1.36
C LEU A 110 -1.46 -19.52 -2.62
N LYS A 111 -2.39 -20.12 -3.38
CA LYS A 111 -2.06 -20.79 -4.65
C LYS A 111 -1.47 -19.86 -5.71
N ASN A 112 -1.76 -18.56 -5.64
CA ASN A 112 -1.23 -17.56 -6.55
C ASN A 112 0.09 -16.95 -6.05
N MET A 113 0.39 -17.09 -4.76
CA MET A 113 1.51 -16.40 -4.10
C MET A 113 2.67 -17.33 -3.73
N LEU A 114 2.37 -18.60 -3.41
CA LEU A 114 3.34 -19.58 -2.93
C LEU A 114 3.70 -20.61 -4.00
N ARG A 115 4.93 -21.14 -3.90
CA ARG A 115 5.39 -22.25 -4.74
C ARG A 115 4.75 -23.57 -4.27
N PRO A 116 4.68 -24.59 -5.14
CA PRO A 116 4.11 -25.89 -4.77
C PRO A 116 4.74 -26.56 -3.54
N ASN A 117 6.05 -26.41 -3.33
CA ASN A 117 6.73 -26.96 -2.15
C ASN A 117 6.38 -26.19 -0.87
N GLU A 118 6.23 -24.87 -0.94
CA GLU A 118 5.81 -24.03 0.18
C GLU A 118 4.36 -24.30 0.57
N LEU A 119 3.48 -24.52 -0.42
CA LEU A 119 2.12 -24.99 -0.18
C LEU A 119 2.12 -26.36 0.50
N ALA A 120 2.95 -27.29 0.04
CA ALA A 120 3.07 -28.62 0.64
C ALA A 120 3.55 -28.56 2.10
N ASP A 121 4.42 -27.62 2.45
CA ASP A 121 4.85 -27.41 3.85
C ASP A 121 3.72 -26.87 4.75
N LEU A 122 2.67 -26.27 4.16
CA LEU A 122 1.49 -25.73 4.84
C LEU A 122 0.27 -26.67 4.85
N GLU A 123 0.36 -27.83 4.19
CA GLU A 123 -0.66 -28.87 4.31
C GLU A 123 -0.67 -29.46 5.74
N PRO A 124 -1.75 -30.12 6.19
CA PRO A 124 -1.83 -30.66 7.56
C PRO A 124 -0.68 -31.60 7.94
N ASP A 125 -0.18 -32.39 6.99
CA ASP A 125 0.97 -33.31 7.16
C ASP A 125 2.30 -32.66 6.73
N GLY A 126 2.26 -31.37 6.36
CA GLY A 126 3.40 -30.56 5.94
C GLY A 126 4.32 -30.23 7.11
N ARG A 127 5.59 -29.98 6.80
CA ARG A 127 6.63 -29.73 7.82
C ARG A 127 6.25 -28.60 8.77
N CYS A 128 5.85 -27.44 8.23
CA CYS A 128 5.58 -26.26 9.04
C CYS A 128 4.36 -26.48 9.96
N MET A 129 3.29 -27.12 9.46
CA MET A 129 2.11 -27.39 10.28
C MET A 129 2.37 -28.45 11.35
N MET A 130 3.12 -29.51 11.03
CA MET A 130 3.54 -30.53 11.99
C MET A 130 4.40 -29.94 13.11
N ASP A 131 5.35 -29.07 12.77
CA ASP A 131 6.22 -28.42 13.76
C ASP A 131 5.42 -27.53 14.74
N VAL A 132 4.29 -26.96 14.32
CA VAL A 132 3.36 -26.23 15.20
C VAL A 132 2.44 -27.18 15.99
N ALA A 133 2.03 -28.31 15.40
CA ALA A 133 1.13 -29.29 16.01
C ALA A 133 1.82 -30.13 17.11
N ASP A 134 3.06 -30.55 16.88
CA ASP A 134 3.83 -31.42 17.78
C ASP A 134 4.29 -30.71 19.07
N GLY A 135 4.09 -29.38 19.15
CA GLY A 135 4.23 -28.57 20.35
C GLY A 135 4.57 -27.12 20.02
N PRO A 136 4.54 -26.19 21.00
CA PRO A 136 4.97 -24.83 20.74
C PRO A 136 6.45 -24.84 20.32
N LEU A 137 6.73 -24.30 19.13
CA LEU A 137 8.05 -24.06 18.53
C LEU A 137 9.06 -23.37 19.49
N GLY A 138 8.61 -22.91 20.67
CA GLY A 138 9.47 -22.54 21.78
C GLY A 138 9.97 -21.10 21.74
N HIS A 139 9.78 -20.41 20.61
CA HIS A 139 10.04 -18.98 20.48
C HIS A 139 8.89 -18.11 21.05
N GLY A 140 7.71 -18.70 21.33
CA GLY A 140 6.60 -18.00 22.00
C GLY A 140 5.92 -16.90 21.16
N LEU A 141 5.94 -17.03 19.83
CA LEU A 141 5.19 -16.15 18.90
C LEU A 141 3.92 -16.81 18.36
N LEU A 142 3.77 -18.11 18.56
CA LEU A 142 2.63 -18.94 18.15
C LEU A 142 2.01 -19.61 19.38
N GLU A 143 0.68 -19.69 19.41
CA GLU A 143 -0.10 -20.42 20.43
C GLU A 143 -0.34 -21.87 20.05
N GLY A 144 -0.31 -22.19 18.75
CA GLY A 144 -0.58 -23.53 18.20
C GLY A 144 -1.44 -23.45 16.94
N LEU A 145 -2.19 -24.52 16.67
CA LEU A 145 -3.17 -24.57 15.57
C LEU A 145 -4.60 -24.42 16.12
N ARG A 146 -5.44 -23.68 15.38
CA ARG A 146 -6.90 -23.64 15.56
C ARG A 146 -7.56 -23.91 14.23
N ASP A 147 -8.37 -24.96 14.17
CA ASP A 147 -9.05 -25.41 12.94
C ASP A 147 -8.09 -25.59 11.74
N GLY A 148 -6.87 -26.05 12.01
CA GLY A 148 -5.83 -26.26 10.99
C GLY A 148 -5.07 -24.99 10.58
N VAL A 149 -5.33 -23.84 11.20
CA VAL A 149 -4.66 -22.56 10.91
C VAL A 149 -3.72 -22.18 12.07
N PRO A 150 -2.48 -21.72 11.78
CA PRO A 150 -1.57 -21.20 12.80
C PRO A 150 -2.12 -19.97 13.52
N VAL A 151 -2.10 -20.00 14.85
CA VAL A 151 -2.53 -18.87 15.68
C VAL A 151 -1.31 -18.19 16.28
N PHE A 152 -1.06 -16.96 15.85
CA PHE A 152 -0.04 -16.10 16.44
C PHE A 152 -0.54 -15.50 17.76
N ILE A 153 0.37 -15.18 18.68
CA ILE A 153 0.03 -14.52 19.96
C ILE A 153 -0.69 -13.17 19.77
N HIS A 154 -0.54 -12.57 18.58
CA HIS A 154 -1.31 -11.42 18.13
C HIS A 154 -1.31 -11.38 16.59
N LYS A 155 -2.41 -10.94 15.98
CA LYS A 155 -2.58 -10.86 14.50
C LYS A 155 -1.44 -10.09 13.84
N THR A 156 -0.98 -9.00 14.45
CA THR A 156 0.11 -8.17 13.93
C THR A 156 1.46 -8.87 13.82
N PHE A 157 1.71 -9.96 14.56
CA PHE A 157 2.89 -10.78 14.30
C PHE A 157 2.74 -11.57 12.99
N ALA A 158 1.55 -12.11 12.71
CA ALA A 158 1.29 -12.71 11.41
C ALA A 158 1.45 -11.65 10.30
N GLU A 159 0.91 -10.45 10.47
CA GLU A 159 1.05 -9.37 9.48
C GLU A 159 2.52 -8.97 9.27
N PHE A 160 3.31 -8.88 10.35
CA PHE A 160 4.74 -8.60 10.29
C PHE A 160 5.54 -9.68 9.53
N PHE A 161 5.33 -10.96 9.86
CA PHE A 161 6.06 -12.05 9.21
C PHE A 161 5.57 -12.28 7.77
N ALA A 162 4.29 -12.06 7.48
CA ALA A 162 3.77 -12.06 6.11
C ALA A 162 4.40 -10.91 5.29
N GLY A 163 4.46 -9.70 5.86
CA GLY A 163 5.12 -8.55 5.22
C GLY A 163 6.61 -8.81 4.94
N HIS A 164 7.33 -9.41 5.91
CA HIS A 164 8.72 -9.85 5.72
C HIS A 164 8.86 -10.87 4.59
N PHE A 165 7.98 -11.87 4.56
CA PHE A 165 7.99 -12.93 3.54
C PHE A 165 7.76 -12.33 2.14
N LEU A 166 6.77 -11.45 2.00
CA LEU A 166 6.45 -10.77 0.76
C LEU A 166 7.60 -9.91 0.27
N HIS A 167 8.19 -9.09 1.15
CA HIS A 167 9.37 -8.29 0.83
C HIS A 167 10.54 -9.15 0.36
N SER A 168 10.89 -10.19 1.12
CA SER A 168 12.01 -11.09 0.80
C SER A 168 11.85 -11.75 -0.57
N ARG A 169 10.61 -12.06 -0.94
CA ARG A 169 10.28 -12.65 -2.24
C ARG A 169 10.37 -11.61 -3.35
N ILE A 170 9.62 -10.52 -3.22
CA ILE A 170 9.50 -9.48 -4.24
C ILE A 170 10.85 -8.85 -4.58
N LYS A 171 11.69 -8.58 -3.58
CA LYS A 171 13.03 -7.96 -3.78
C LYS A 171 13.89 -8.69 -4.81
N ASN A 172 13.71 -10.00 -4.96
CA ASN A 172 14.53 -10.85 -5.84
C ASN A 172 13.84 -11.22 -7.16
N GLU A 173 12.60 -10.78 -7.37
CA GLU A 173 11.83 -11.07 -8.57
C GLU A 173 12.08 -10.02 -9.66
N GLU A 174 11.91 -10.41 -10.92
CA GLU A 174 12.05 -9.50 -12.07
C GLU A 174 10.94 -8.43 -12.08
N GLN A 175 11.25 -7.28 -12.67
CA GLN A 175 10.29 -6.18 -12.78
C GLN A 175 9.06 -6.60 -13.60
N VAL A 176 7.87 -6.22 -13.15
CA VAL A 176 6.63 -6.43 -13.92
C VAL A 176 6.61 -5.51 -15.14
N LEU A 177 6.46 -6.10 -16.33
CA LEU A 177 6.23 -5.35 -17.56
C LEU A 177 4.73 -5.08 -17.73
N ASN A 178 4.38 -3.83 -18.02
CA ASN A 178 3.00 -3.37 -18.25
C ASN A 178 2.00 -3.84 -17.16
N PRO A 179 2.21 -3.46 -15.88
CA PRO A 179 1.27 -3.80 -14.81
C PRO A 179 -0.17 -3.35 -15.12
N GLU A 180 -0.32 -2.26 -15.87
CA GLU A 180 -1.60 -1.76 -16.35
C GLU A 180 -2.43 -2.81 -17.10
N GLU A 181 -1.84 -3.71 -17.90
CA GLU A 181 -2.60 -4.74 -18.63
C GLU A 181 -3.24 -5.78 -17.69
N HIS A 182 -2.58 -6.04 -16.55
CA HIS A 182 -3.04 -6.99 -15.53
C HIS A 182 -4.04 -6.35 -14.55
N LEU A 183 -4.04 -5.02 -14.50
CA LEU A 183 -4.95 -4.19 -13.72
C LEU A 183 -6.19 -3.76 -14.54
N MET A 184 -6.11 -3.74 -15.87
CA MET A 184 -7.15 -3.25 -16.80
C MET A 184 -7.99 -4.33 -17.50
N GLY A 185 -7.55 -5.59 -17.49
CA GLY A 185 -8.05 -6.64 -18.40
C GLY A 185 -9.57 -6.85 -18.50
N ASP A 186 -10.35 -6.31 -17.56
CA ASP A 186 -11.79 -6.58 -17.42
C ASP A 186 -12.68 -5.31 -17.57
N ALA A 187 -12.13 -4.11 -17.84
CA ALA A 187 -12.94 -2.88 -17.94
C ALA A 187 -13.70 -2.71 -19.28
N ASP A 188 -13.40 -3.53 -20.29
CA ASP A 188 -14.09 -3.54 -21.59
C ASP A 188 -15.05 -4.74 -21.74
N GLU A 189 -15.13 -5.66 -20.77
CA GLU A 189 -16.00 -6.85 -20.80
C GLU A 189 -16.77 -7.02 -19.48
N GLU A 190 -17.80 -6.21 -19.22
CA GLU A 190 -19.01 -6.61 -18.50
C GLU A 190 -20.03 -5.45 -18.47
N GLU A 191 -20.92 -5.42 -19.47
CA GLU A 191 -22.29 -4.92 -19.26
C GLU A 191 -23.04 -6.02 -18.49
N SER A 192 -22.96 -5.99 -17.15
CA SER A 192 -23.83 -6.78 -16.29
C SER A 192 -24.77 -5.84 -15.55
N ASP A 193 -26.02 -5.83 -15.99
CA ASP A 193 -27.13 -5.12 -15.36
C ASP A 193 -27.39 -5.66 -13.93
N ASN A 194 -26.75 -5.07 -12.91
CA ASN A 194 -27.20 -5.23 -11.53
C ASN A 194 -27.47 -3.85 -10.94
N GLU A 195 -28.77 -3.52 -10.83
CA GLU A 195 -29.28 -2.41 -10.01
C GLU A 195 -28.85 -2.63 -8.56
N CYS A 196 -28.13 -1.66 -7.99
CA CYS A 196 -27.87 -1.62 -6.56
C CYS A 196 -28.95 -0.76 -5.90
N ASP A 197 -29.71 -1.37 -4.98
CA ASP A 197 -30.56 -0.65 -4.03
C ASP A 197 -29.67 -0.05 -2.94
N SER A 198 -29.51 1.26 -2.94
CA SER A 198 -28.75 2.01 -1.93
C SER A 198 -29.64 2.29 -0.71
N SER A 199 -29.17 1.96 0.49
CA SER A 199 -29.80 2.40 1.75
C SER A 199 -28.95 3.50 2.39
N GLU A 200 -29.59 4.65 2.62
CA GLU A 200 -29.04 5.89 3.17
C GLU A 200 -28.23 5.70 4.47
N SER A 201 -26.92 5.97 4.42
CA SER A 201 -26.16 6.48 5.56
C SER A 201 -25.03 7.41 5.09
N GLU A 202 -24.82 8.53 5.78
CA GLU A 202 -23.90 9.62 5.33
C GLU A 202 -22.39 9.28 5.44
N ASP A 203 -22.03 8.03 5.80
CA ASP A 203 -20.64 7.52 5.84
C ASP A 203 -20.33 6.53 4.69
N ASP A 204 -21.22 6.37 3.72
CA ASP A 204 -21.30 5.22 2.79
C ASP A 204 -20.52 5.38 1.46
N PHE A 205 -19.98 6.56 1.15
CA PHE A 205 -19.33 6.78 -0.16
C PHE A 205 -18.07 5.94 -0.37
N THR A 206 -17.20 5.91 0.64
CA THR A 206 -15.99 5.07 0.63
C THR A 206 -16.34 3.59 0.56
N ASP A 207 -17.43 3.17 1.21
CA ASP A 207 -17.84 1.76 1.27
C ASP A 207 -18.55 1.29 0.00
N ILE A 208 -19.30 2.16 -0.69
CA ILE A 208 -19.85 1.89 -2.02
C ILE A 208 -18.73 1.77 -3.06
N LEU A 209 -17.79 2.72 -3.11
CA LEU A 209 -16.68 2.65 -4.07
C LEU A 209 -15.75 1.48 -3.76
N ARG A 210 -15.50 1.19 -2.48
CA ARG A 210 -14.81 -0.03 -2.00
C ARG A 210 -15.57 -1.28 -2.42
N GLY A 211 -16.90 -1.27 -2.32
CA GLY A 211 -17.79 -2.32 -2.82
C GLY A 211 -17.65 -2.55 -4.32
N MET A 212 -17.56 -1.48 -5.12
CA MET A 212 -17.31 -1.56 -6.56
C MET A 212 -15.90 -2.11 -6.87
N ILE A 213 -14.87 -1.64 -6.19
CA ILE A 213 -13.48 -2.13 -6.33
C ILE A 213 -13.40 -3.62 -5.92
N LYS A 214 -14.10 -4.01 -4.84
CA LYS A 214 -14.17 -5.39 -4.35
C LYS A 214 -14.98 -6.30 -5.28
N MET A 215 -16.09 -5.83 -5.86
CA MET A 215 -16.84 -6.58 -6.87
C MET A 215 -16.00 -6.84 -8.12
N VAL A 216 -15.26 -5.83 -8.58
CA VAL A 216 -14.27 -5.96 -9.67
C VAL A 216 -13.15 -6.93 -9.29
N SER A 217 -12.75 -6.99 -8.02
CA SER A 217 -11.69 -7.90 -7.55
C SER A 217 -12.14 -9.37 -7.38
N GLU A 218 -13.40 -9.59 -6.97
CA GLU A 218 -13.99 -10.91 -6.71
C GLU A 218 -14.38 -11.64 -8.01
N ALA A 219 -15.04 -10.97 -8.97
CA ALA A 219 -15.36 -11.52 -10.30
C ALA A 219 -14.08 -11.98 -11.03
N ARG A 220 -13.01 -11.19 -10.87
CA ARG A 220 -11.66 -11.37 -11.41
C ARG A 220 -10.90 -12.59 -10.89
N SER A 221 -11.22 -13.11 -9.70
CA SER A 221 -10.57 -14.31 -9.15
C SER A 221 -10.92 -15.60 -9.92
N SER A 222 -12.03 -15.57 -10.68
CA SER A 222 -12.55 -16.73 -11.41
C SER A 222 -12.01 -16.88 -12.85
N LEU A 223 -11.55 -15.78 -13.48
CA LEU A 223 -11.32 -15.70 -14.93
C LEU A 223 -9.84 -15.75 -15.38
N LEU A 224 -8.88 -15.43 -14.51
CA LEU A 224 -7.45 -15.42 -14.87
C LEU A 224 -6.81 -16.82 -14.82
N ARG A 225 -7.12 -17.65 -15.82
CA ARG A 225 -6.33 -18.83 -16.17
C ARG A 225 -5.82 -18.72 -17.61
N LYS A 226 -4.64 -18.10 -17.78
CA LYS A 226 -3.58 -18.40 -18.78
C LYS A 226 -2.88 -17.14 -19.33
N LYS A 227 -1.77 -16.76 -18.71
CA LYS A 227 -0.50 -16.33 -19.34
C LYS A 227 0.54 -16.19 -18.22
N GLU A 228 1.82 -16.27 -18.55
CA GLU A 228 2.96 -16.25 -17.62
C GLU A 228 2.72 -15.22 -16.50
N ASN A 229 2.65 -15.71 -15.26
CA ASN A 229 1.87 -15.10 -14.19
C ASN A 229 2.79 -14.26 -13.29
N PRO A 230 2.79 -12.91 -13.36
CA PRO A 230 3.36 -12.06 -12.31
C PRO A 230 2.52 -12.11 -11.01
N GLY A 231 1.82 -13.22 -10.76
CA GLY A 231 0.65 -13.31 -9.91
C GLY A 231 0.86 -12.83 -8.48
N MET A 232 2.02 -13.09 -7.90
CA MET A 232 2.34 -12.65 -6.53
C MET A 232 2.55 -11.13 -6.44
N MET A 233 3.25 -10.52 -7.40
CA MET A 233 3.46 -9.07 -7.44
C MET A 233 2.16 -8.32 -7.74
N ILE A 234 1.35 -8.83 -8.67
CA ILE A 234 0.04 -8.25 -8.96
C ILE A 234 -0.91 -8.44 -7.77
N GLN A 235 -0.88 -9.59 -7.10
CA GLN A 235 -1.66 -9.81 -5.88
C GLN A 235 -1.22 -8.84 -4.77
N PHE A 236 0.08 -8.63 -4.59
CA PHE A 236 0.61 -7.65 -3.64
C PHE A 236 0.16 -6.22 -4.00
N LEU A 237 0.17 -5.84 -5.28
CA LEU A 237 -0.35 -4.53 -5.69
C LEU A 237 -1.84 -4.33 -5.33
N ARG A 238 -2.63 -5.40 -5.39
CA ARG A 238 -4.06 -5.37 -5.05
C ARG A 238 -4.31 -5.23 -3.55
N MET A 239 -3.36 -5.63 -2.71
CA MET A 239 -3.46 -5.40 -1.26
C MET A 239 -3.44 -3.91 -0.90
N TYR A 240 -2.91 -3.05 -1.79
CA TYR A 240 -2.99 -1.60 -1.61
C TYR A 240 -4.40 -1.02 -1.70
N GLU A 241 -5.34 -1.78 -2.25
CA GLU A 241 -6.72 -1.36 -2.44
C GLU A 241 -7.66 -1.91 -1.33
N ASP A 242 -7.12 -2.66 -0.35
CA ASP A 242 -7.89 -3.39 0.65
C ASP A 242 -7.33 -3.21 2.07
N ASP A 243 -8.12 -2.53 2.91
CA ASP A 243 -7.78 -2.15 4.29
C ASP A 243 -7.51 -3.38 5.18
N ASP A 244 -8.05 -4.56 4.83
CA ASP A 244 -7.78 -5.80 5.58
C ASP A 244 -6.28 -6.17 5.58
N TYR A 245 -5.53 -5.66 4.60
CA TYR A 245 -4.09 -5.88 4.45
C TYR A 245 -3.23 -4.66 4.82
N GLU A 246 -3.80 -3.54 5.30
CA GLU A 246 -3.09 -2.28 5.60
C GLU A 246 -1.84 -2.48 6.48
N GLN A 247 -1.92 -3.40 7.43
CA GLN A 247 -0.78 -3.67 8.32
C GLN A 247 0.30 -4.54 7.65
N VAL A 248 -0.08 -5.48 6.77
CA VAL A 248 0.82 -6.39 6.06
C VAL A 248 1.72 -5.62 5.10
N VAL A 249 1.09 -4.82 4.26
CA VAL A 249 1.71 -3.88 3.31
C VAL A 249 2.52 -2.79 4.00
N PHE A 250 2.06 -2.23 5.14
CA PHE A 250 2.88 -1.32 5.96
C PHE A 250 4.21 -1.98 6.36
N PHE A 251 4.17 -3.23 6.82
CA PHE A 251 5.39 -3.94 7.19
C PHE A 251 6.25 -4.27 5.98
N ALA A 252 5.66 -4.75 4.88
CA ALA A 252 6.39 -5.02 3.64
C ALA A 252 7.11 -3.75 3.11
N ASP A 253 6.42 -2.62 3.13
CA ASP A 253 6.99 -1.31 2.76
C ASP A 253 8.09 -0.87 3.71
N SER A 254 7.89 -1.05 5.01
CA SER A 254 8.89 -0.71 6.02
C SER A 254 10.15 -1.58 5.88
N PHE A 255 10.01 -2.86 5.52
CA PHE A 255 11.14 -3.71 5.18
C PHE A 255 11.85 -3.23 3.92
N ALA A 256 11.10 -2.89 2.87
CA ALA A 256 11.67 -2.39 1.64
C ALA A 256 12.46 -1.08 1.85
N SER A 257 11.95 -0.20 2.71
CA SER A 257 12.53 1.09 3.02
C SER A 257 13.56 1.09 4.15
N ALA A 258 13.85 -0.06 4.78
CA ALA A 258 14.62 -0.12 6.03
C ALA A 258 16.02 0.52 5.93
N SER A 259 16.62 0.50 4.73
CA SER A 259 17.93 1.14 4.46
C SER A 259 17.81 2.58 3.92
N CYS A 260 16.60 3.13 3.84
CA CYS A 260 16.27 4.40 3.22
C CYS A 260 15.59 5.31 4.25
N PRO A 261 16.36 6.16 4.98
CA PRO A 261 15.82 6.92 6.11
C PRO A 261 14.66 7.85 5.74
N LEU A 262 14.71 8.47 4.55
CA LEU A 262 13.64 9.35 4.08
C LEU A 262 12.37 8.58 3.72
N HIS A 263 12.48 7.45 3.02
CA HIS A 263 11.33 6.58 2.73
C HIS A 263 10.69 6.05 4.01
N SER A 264 11.51 5.59 4.95
CA SER A 264 11.04 5.10 6.25
C SER A 264 10.28 6.20 7.01
N ALA A 265 10.80 7.42 7.04
CA ALA A 265 10.13 8.56 7.67
C ALA A 265 8.79 8.90 6.99
N VAL A 266 8.70 8.77 5.67
CA VAL A 266 7.44 8.98 4.92
C VAL A 266 6.40 7.90 5.26
N ILE A 267 6.80 6.62 5.24
CA ILE A 267 5.92 5.48 5.56
C ILE A 267 5.41 5.57 6.99
N SER A 268 6.30 5.90 7.94
CA SER A 268 5.93 6.04 9.35
C SER A 268 5.25 7.37 9.68
N LYS A 269 5.01 8.25 8.69
CA LYS A 269 4.48 9.60 8.88
C LYS A 269 5.24 10.40 9.96
N ASP A 270 6.56 10.23 10.02
CA ASP A 270 7.42 10.89 11.01
C ASP A 270 7.37 12.42 10.80
N PRO A 271 6.90 13.21 11.78
CA PRO A 271 6.84 14.68 11.65
C PRO A 271 8.23 15.32 11.50
N LEU A 272 9.31 14.58 11.80
CA LEU A 272 10.69 15.02 11.66
C LEU A 272 11.33 14.59 10.33
N TYR A 273 10.54 14.12 9.35
CA TYR A 273 11.02 13.65 8.04
C TYR A 273 12.00 14.63 7.35
N GLN A 274 11.81 15.94 7.56
CA GLN A 274 12.64 17.01 7.01
C GLN A 274 14.13 16.87 7.34
N ARG A 275 14.48 16.22 8.46
CA ARG A 275 15.88 15.96 8.85
C ARG A 275 16.58 14.99 7.89
N TYR A 276 15.81 14.18 7.18
CA TYR A 276 16.31 13.19 6.22
C TYR A 276 16.30 13.72 4.79
N VAL A 277 15.84 14.95 4.54
CA VAL A 277 15.83 15.56 3.21
C VAL A 277 17.22 16.09 2.87
N ASN A 278 17.95 15.39 2.01
CA ASN A 278 19.23 15.79 1.44
C ASN A 278 19.42 15.15 0.05
N GLU A 279 20.37 15.64 -0.74
CA GLU A 279 20.58 15.20 -2.12
C GLU A 279 20.80 13.68 -2.27
N GLU A 280 21.52 13.07 -1.33
CA GLU A 280 21.77 11.62 -1.30
C GLU A 280 20.47 10.83 -1.12
N ASN A 281 19.73 11.12 -0.05
CA ASN A 281 18.49 10.42 0.29
C ASN A 281 17.38 10.61 -0.75
N LEU A 282 17.41 11.70 -1.53
CA LEU A 282 16.46 11.95 -2.62
C LEU A 282 16.65 11.02 -3.83
N GLN A 283 17.87 10.51 -4.04
CA GLN A 283 18.20 9.66 -5.18
C GLN A 283 18.18 8.16 -4.85
N VAL A 284 18.15 7.81 -3.56
CA VAL A 284 18.08 6.42 -3.09
C VAL A 284 16.78 5.77 -3.56
N LEU A 285 16.91 4.51 -3.98
CA LEU A 285 15.80 3.61 -4.26
C LEU A 285 15.68 2.59 -3.12
N ASP A 286 14.45 2.24 -2.76
CA ASP A 286 14.21 1.16 -1.80
C ASP A 286 14.34 -0.22 -2.47
N ASP A 287 14.16 -1.31 -1.71
CA ASP A 287 14.30 -2.68 -2.24
C ASP A 287 13.26 -3.05 -3.32
N PHE A 288 12.19 -2.26 -3.48
CA PHE A 288 11.21 -2.38 -4.56
C PHE A 288 11.52 -1.43 -5.72
N ASP A 289 12.73 -0.87 -5.76
CA ASP A 289 13.20 0.12 -6.74
C ASP A 289 12.39 1.44 -6.70
N ARG A 290 11.68 1.73 -5.60
CA ARG A 290 10.84 2.91 -5.45
C ARG A 290 11.66 4.11 -5.05
N SER A 291 11.45 5.22 -5.76
CA SER A 291 11.91 6.54 -5.29
C SER A 291 11.02 7.07 -4.18
N VAL A 292 11.49 8.08 -3.45
CA VAL A 292 10.69 8.75 -2.42
C VAL A 292 9.35 9.29 -2.96
N LEU A 293 9.24 9.60 -4.26
CA LEU A 293 7.98 10.01 -4.87
C LEU A 293 6.94 8.89 -4.96
N HIS A 294 7.36 7.66 -5.26
CA HIS A 294 6.46 6.51 -5.27
C HIS A 294 5.87 6.30 -3.87
N VAL A 295 6.76 6.29 -2.87
CA VAL A 295 6.37 6.11 -1.47
C VAL A 295 5.50 7.26 -0.97
N ALA A 296 5.83 8.51 -1.30
CA ALA A 296 5.03 9.67 -0.91
C ALA A 296 3.63 9.68 -1.56
N ALA A 297 3.51 9.26 -2.81
CA ALA A 297 2.22 9.13 -3.49
C ALA A 297 1.36 8.04 -2.83
N LEU A 298 1.95 6.87 -2.60
CA LEU A 298 1.28 5.72 -2.00
C LEU A 298 0.83 5.97 -0.56
N HIS A 299 1.66 6.64 0.25
CA HIS A 299 1.39 6.94 1.66
C HIS A 299 0.75 8.31 1.88
N CYS A 300 0.27 8.96 0.81
CA CYS A 300 -0.41 10.26 0.85
C CYS A 300 0.35 11.39 1.59
N HIS A 301 1.69 11.38 1.54
CA HIS A 301 2.51 12.34 2.29
C HIS A 301 2.67 13.66 1.53
N VAL A 302 1.64 14.50 1.50
CA VAL A 302 1.61 15.74 0.68
C VAL A 302 2.78 16.70 0.92
N ASP A 303 3.22 16.86 2.17
CA ASP A 303 4.18 17.91 2.51
C ASP A 303 5.58 17.65 1.96
N ILE A 304 5.96 16.40 1.71
CA ILE A 304 7.25 16.09 1.08
C ILE A 304 7.22 16.49 -0.39
N LEU A 305 6.09 16.33 -1.08
CA LEU A 305 5.95 16.66 -2.51
C LEU A 305 6.11 18.15 -2.80
N LYS A 306 5.91 19.02 -1.80
CA LYS A 306 6.18 20.47 -1.91
C LYS A 306 7.67 20.80 -1.98
N ILE A 307 8.55 19.88 -1.58
CA ILE A 307 9.99 20.08 -1.42
C ILE A 307 10.78 19.31 -2.49
N LEU A 308 10.21 18.22 -3.02
CA LEU A 308 10.89 17.35 -3.97
C LEU A 308 11.04 17.98 -5.36
N PRO A 309 12.21 17.85 -6.02
CA PRO A 309 12.33 18.14 -7.44
C PRO A 309 11.66 17.02 -8.26
N MET A 310 10.51 17.30 -8.85
CA MET A 310 9.59 16.25 -9.35
C MET A 310 9.88 15.77 -10.79
N ARG A 311 10.44 16.62 -11.66
CA ARG A 311 10.29 16.45 -13.12
C ARG A 311 10.83 15.13 -13.70
N ASP A 312 12.06 14.73 -13.35
CA ASP A 312 12.68 13.55 -13.98
C ASP A 312 12.28 12.22 -13.31
N SER A 313 11.58 12.28 -12.17
CA SER A 313 11.26 11.10 -11.35
C SER A 313 9.81 10.63 -11.47
N LEU A 314 8.92 11.39 -12.11
CA LEU A 314 7.50 11.06 -12.25
C LEU A 314 7.19 9.95 -13.26
N THR A 315 8.09 9.66 -14.20
CA THR A 315 7.91 8.62 -15.22
C THR A 315 8.73 7.36 -14.94
N ARG A 316 9.56 7.38 -13.87
CA ARG A 316 10.32 6.20 -13.42
C ARG A 316 9.33 5.10 -13.04
N ARG A 317 9.61 3.87 -13.46
CA ARG A 317 8.90 2.67 -13.04
C ARG A 317 9.70 1.92 -11.98
N ASP A 318 9.04 1.50 -10.92
CA ASP A 318 9.61 0.67 -9.86
C ASP A 318 9.56 -0.83 -10.21
N ARG A 319 9.85 -1.72 -9.26
CA ARG A 319 9.84 -3.18 -9.48
C ARG A 319 8.47 -3.74 -9.87
N PHE A 320 7.39 -3.06 -9.49
CA PHE A 320 6.03 -3.42 -9.90
C PHE A 320 5.67 -2.86 -11.29
N GLY A 321 6.62 -2.17 -11.95
CA GLY A 321 6.36 -1.43 -13.17
C GLY A 321 5.55 -0.16 -12.93
N MET A 322 5.33 0.25 -11.69
CA MET A 322 4.45 1.36 -11.33
C MET A 322 5.22 2.67 -11.34
N THR A 323 4.58 3.74 -11.82
CA THR A 323 5.09 5.11 -11.66
C THR A 323 4.54 5.75 -10.39
N PRO A 324 5.12 6.85 -9.86
CA PRO A 324 4.53 7.55 -8.71
C PRO A 324 3.08 7.96 -8.96
N LEU A 325 2.75 8.33 -10.20
CA LEU A 325 1.39 8.70 -10.60
C LEU A 325 0.41 7.54 -10.44
N MET A 326 0.80 6.31 -10.79
CA MET A 326 -0.08 5.13 -10.73
C MET A 326 -0.41 4.71 -9.29
N TYR A 327 0.43 5.08 -8.32
CA TYR A 327 0.17 4.83 -6.90
C TYR A 327 -0.92 5.73 -6.30
N THR A 328 -1.25 6.85 -6.94
CA THR A 328 -2.28 7.77 -6.45
C THR A 328 -3.69 7.16 -6.46
N GLU A 329 -3.93 6.11 -7.27
CA GLU A 329 -5.20 5.37 -7.28
C GLU A 329 -5.27 4.26 -6.22
N ARG A 330 -4.17 4.01 -5.50
CA ARG A 330 -3.97 2.84 -4.63
C ARG A 330 -3.51 3.23 -3.22
N SER A 331 -3.69 4.48 -2.84
CA SER A 331 -3.21 4.96 -1.55
C SER A 331 -4.21 4.67 -0.43
N TYR A 332 -3.72 4.28 0.75
CA TYR A 332 -4.51 4.11 1.98
C TYR A 332 -5.04 5.43 2.58
N GLY A 333 -4.74 6.56 1.94
CA GLY A 333 -5.07 7.87 2.46
C GLY A 333 -6.44 8.36 2.02
N ASP A 334 -6.84 9.46 2.64
CA ASP A 334 -8.01 10.25 2.24
C ASP A 334 -8.00 10.52 0.72
N ARG A 335 -9.10 10.16 0.04
CA ARG A 335 -9.27 10.37 -1.40
C ARG A 335 -9.04 11.83 -1.81
N HIS A 336 -9.45 12.81 -1.00
CA HIS A 336 -9.19 14.22 -1.27
C HIS A 336 -7.68 14.51 -1.26
N VAL A 337 -6.93 13.88 -0.37
CA VAL A 337 -5.47 13.98 -0.32
C VAL A 337 -4.85 13.35 -1.57
N ALA A 338 -5.29 12.15 -1.95
CA ALA A 338 -4.84 11.48 -3.18
C ALA A 338 -5.10 12.32 -4.44
N LEU A 339 -6.29 12.92 -4.57
CA LEU A 339 -6.64 13.80 -5.68
C LEU A 339 -5.81 15.09 -5.70
N ARG A 340 -5.46 15.64 -4.53
CA ARG A 340 -4.54 16.78 -4.44
C ARG A 340 -3.13 16.43 -4.89
N ILE A 341 -2.64 15.24 -4.53
CA ILE A 341 -1.34 14.74 -5.00
C ILE A 341 -1.37 14.56 -6.53
N LEU A 342 -2.46 13.98 -7.03
CA LEU A 342 -2.69 13.81 -8.45
C LEU A 342 -2.71 15.15 -9.20
N ASP A 343 -3.39 16.18 -8.67
CA ASP A 343 -3.36 17.54 -9.22
C ASP A 343 -1.94 18.12 -9.27
N MET A 344 -1.16 17.94 -8.19
CA MET A 344 0.26 18.34 -8.18
C MET A 344 1.05 17.63 -9.27
N PHE A 345 0.84 16.33 -9.49
CA PHE A 345 1.50 15.58 -10.56
C PHE A 345 1.05 16.05 -11.95
N CYS A 346 -0.25 16.25 -12.17
CA CYS A 346 -0.80 16.80 -13.41
C CYS A 346 -0.22 18.19 -13.74
N SER A 347 0.06 19.02 -12.73
CA SER A 347 0.67 20.35 -12.94
C SER A 347 2.09 20.28 -13.53
N GLN A 348 2.80 19.16 -13.31
CA GLN A 348 4.18 18.95 -13.75
C GLN A 348 4.29 18.12 -15.03
N LEU A 349 3.26 17.33 -15.35
CA LEU A 349 3.22 16.48 -16.53
C LEU A 349 2.61 17.20 -17.72
N HIS A 350 3.15 16.98 -18.92
CA HIS A 350 2.61 17.54 -20.15
C HIS A 350 1.70 16.51 -20.85
N ASP A 351 0.53 16.94 -21.32
CA ASP A 351 -0.51 16.08 -21.92
C ASP A 351 -0.01 15.10 -22.99
N ALA A 352 1.00 15.47 -23.78
CA ALA A 352 1.52 14.66 -24.88
C ALA A 352 2.49 13.53 -24.43
N GLN A 353 2.94 13.53 -23.18
CA GLN A 353 3.96 12.59 -22.69
C GLN A 353 3.37 11.39 -21.92
N VAL A 354 2.08 11.45 -21.58
CA VAL A 354 1.44 10.48 -20.69
C VAL A 354 0.21 9.91 -21.37
N GLU A 355 0.17 8.58 -21.52
CA GLU A 355 -1.04 7.88 -21.94
C GLU A 355 -1.99 7.74 -20.73
N TRP A 356 -2.65 8.84 -20.35
CA TRP A 356 -3.43 8.97 -19.11
C TRP A 356 -4.42 7.83 -18.85
N ARG A 357 -5.07 7.30 -19.90
CA ARG A 357 -6.01 6.16 -19.77
C ARG A 357 -5.36 4.86 -19.33
N LYS A 358 -4.08 4.64 -19.65
CA LYS A 358 -3.33 3.47 -19.19
C LYS A 358 -2.74 3.67 -17.80
N VAL A 359 -2.39 4.91 -17.46
CA VAL A 359 -1.70 5.25 -16.22
C VAL A 359 -2.67 5.47 -15.06
N LEU A 360 -3.90 5.90 -15.35
CA LEU A 360 -4.99 6.09 -14.39
C LEU A 360 -6.22 5.26 -14.77
N PRO A 361 -6.11 3.92 -14.77
CA PRO A 361 -7.16 3.02 -15.23
C PRO A 361 -8.41 3.05 -14.35
N ILE A 362 -8.27 3.16 -13.03
CA ILE A 362 -9.40 3.17 -12.10
C ILE A 362 -10.20 4.46 -12.29
N LEU A 363 -9.51 5.60 -12.40
CA LEU A 363 -10.13 6.88 -12.67
C LEU A 363 -10.83 6.88 -14.02
N ALA A 364 -10.21 6.31 -15.06
CA ALA A 364 -10.80 6.18 -16.38
C ALA A 364 -12.13 5.42 -16.35
N TRP A 365 -12.16 4.30 -15.61
CA TRP A 365 -13.36 3.49 -15.43
C TRP A 365 -14.43 4.23 -14.62
N ASN A 366 -14.05 4.86 -13.50
CA ASN A 366 -14.97 5.65 -12.67
C ASN A 366 -15.66 6.74 -13.49
N MET A 367 -14.89 7.52 -14.25
CA MET A 367 -15.44 8.57 -15.11
C MET A 367 -16.45 8.04 -16.13
N ARG A 368 -16.19 6.87 -16.71
CA ARG A 368 -17.08 6.28 -17.72
C ARG A 368 -18.40 5.79 -17.14
N ASN A 369 -18.36 5.29 -15.91
CA ASN A 369 -19.50 4.66 -15.24
C ASN A 369 -20.19 5.59 -14.23
N GLU A 370 -19.76 6.84 -14.15
CA GLU A 370 -20.25 7.84 -13.21
C GLU A 370 -21.72 8.19 -13.50
N LYS A 371 -22.61 7.83 -12.58
CA LYS A 371 -24.06 8.13 -12.68
C LYS A 371 -24.51 9.16 -11.65
N GLU A 372 -23.80 9.28 -10.53
CA GLU A 372 -24.15 10.15 -9.41
C GLU A 372 -23.09 11.23 -9.21
N LEU A 373 -23.52 12.48 -9.06
CA LEU A 373 -22.63 13.62 -8.99
C LEU A 373 -21.73 13.63 -7.74
N GLU A 374 -22.28 13.28 -6.59
CA GLU A 374 -21.54 13.33 -5.31
C GLU A 374 -20.35 12.36 -5.31
N TYR A 375 -20.46 11.30 -6.11
CA TYR A 375 -19.48 10.25 -6.26
C TYR A 375 -18.39 10.62 -7.27
N SER A 376 -18.58 11.76 -7.95
CA SER A 376 -17.83 12.09 -9.15
C SER A 376 -16.43 12.60 -8.88
N VAL A 377 -15.43 12.04 -9.57
CA VAL A 377 -14.06 12.59 -9.56
C VAL A 377 -14.00 13.97 -10.21
N LEU A 378 -14.86 14.24 -11.22
CA LEU A 378 -15.01 15.56 -11.82
C LEU A 378 -15.60 16.54 -10.82
N TYR A 379 -16.64 16.13 -10.08
CA TYR A 379 -17.24 16.95 -9.02
C TYR A 379 -16.22 17.30 -7.94
N ALA A 380 -15.49 16.32 -7.41
CA ALA A 380 -14.44 16.55 -6.42
C ALA A 380 -13.37 17.52 -6.94
N ALA A 381 -12.90 17.34 -8.19
CA ALA A 381 -11.91 18.23 -8.80
C ALA A 381 -12.44 19.67 -8.97
N VAL A 382 -13.74 19.84 -9.22
CA VAL A 382 -14.40 21.15 -9.35
C VAL A 382 -14.56 21.82 -8.00
N LYS A 383 -15.12 21.10 -7.03
CA LYS A 383 -15.36 21.58 -5.66
C LYS A 383 -14.06 21.97 -4.96
N ASP A 384 -13.02 21.14 -5.09
CA ASP A 384 -11.72 21.36 -4.45
C ASP A 384 -10.77 22.22 -5.30
N ASN A 385 -11.25 22.76 -6.43
CA ASN A 385 -10.51 23.67 -7.32
C ASN A 385 -9.17 23.06 -7.85
N LEU A 386 -9.16 21.76 -8.12
CA LEU A 386 -8.04 20.98 -8.63
C LEU A 386 -7.85 21.20 -10.14
N CYS A 387 -7.44 22.40 -10.52
CA CYS A 387 -7.45 22.87 -11.90
C CYS A 387 -6.56 22.05 -12.87
N SER A 388 -5.42 21.55 -12.39
CA SER A 388 -4.47 20.81 -13.24
C SER A 388 -5.02 19.42 -13.53
N LEU A 389 -5.55 18.75 -12.50
CA LEU A 389 -6.26 17.49 -12.64
C LEU A 389 -7.48 17.67 -13.53
N LEU A 390 -8.36 18.63 -13.21
CA LEU A 390 -9.57 18.89 -13.97
C LEU A 390 -9.28 19.07 -15.46
N LYS A 391 -8.23 19.84 -15.81
CA LYS A 391 -7.81 20.00 -17.20
C LYS A 391 -7.46 18.68 -17.89
N VAL A 392 -6.72 17.79 -17.22
CA VAL A 392 -6.41 16.45 -17.72
C VAL A 392 -7.68 15.63 -17.87
N LEU A 393 -8.55 15.63 -16.86
CA LEU A 393 -9.82 14.88 -16.89
C LEU A 393 -10.67 15.27 -18.11
N LEU A 394 -10.88 16.58 -18.28
CA LEU A 394 -11.66 17.12 -19.37
C LEU A 394 -11.06 16.78 -20.75
N ASN A 395 -9.76 17.02 -20.93
CA ASN A 395 -9.11 16.83 -22.22
C ASN A 395 -9.04 15.35 -22.64
N GLN A 396 -8.80 14.46 -21.69
CA GLN A 396 -8.53 13.04 -21.98
C GLN A 396 -9.80 12.18 -21.97
N PHE A 397 -10.77 12.52 -21.11
CA PHE A 397 -11.91 11.68 -20.80
C PHE A 397 -13.26 12.28 -21.16
N CYS A 398 -13.39 13.59 -21.40
CA CYS A 398 -14.68 14.21 -21.68
C CYS A 398 -14.88 14.58 -23.15
N ILE A 399 -16.14 14.70 -23.56
CA ILE A 399 -16.52 15.16 -24.90
C ILE A 399 -16.45 16.69 -24.93
N LYS A 400 -15.55 17.22 -25.75
CA LYS A 400 -15.51 18.66 -26.02
C LYS A 400 -16.54 19.02 -27.08
N ARG A 401 -17.37 20.03 -26.79
CA ARG A 401 -18.61 20.27 -27.57
C ARG A 401 -18.37 20.73 -28.99
N ASN A 402 -17.30 21.49 -29.19
CA ASN A 402 -16.92 22.09 -30.46
C ASN A 402 -16.16 21.12 -31.38
N GLU A 403 -15.83 19.92 -30.90
CA GLU A 403 -15.05 18.91 -31.63
C GLU A 403 -15.96 17.74 -32.01
N TRP A 404 -16.66 17.91 -33.13
CA TRP A 404 -17.72 17.01 -33.60
C TRP A 404 -17.29 15.53 -33.72
N TYR A 405 -16.01 15.26 -33.99
CA TYR A 405 -15.45 13.91 -34.10
C TYR A 405 -15.27 13.19 -32.76
N HIS A 406 -15.20 13.91 -31.62
CA HIS A 406 -15.17 13.29 -30.28
C HIS A 406 -16.55 12.81 -29.80
N ARG A 407 -17.64 13.17 -30.51
CA ARG A 407 -18.99 12.67 -30.21
C ARG A 407 -19.21 11.20 -30.61
N ILE A 408 -18.23 10.61 -31.29
CA ILE A 408 -18.29 9.24 -31.83
C ILE A 408 -17.44 8.28 -30.97
N ASP A 409 -16.61 8.80 -30.06
CA ASP A 409 -15.82 7.96 -29.15
C ASP A 409 -16.66 7.60 -27.90
N PRO A 410 -17.16 6.34 -27.77
CA PRO A 410 -17.98 5.93 -26.64
C PRO A 410 -17.18 5.80 -25.32
N ARG A 411 -15.87 6.08 -25.35
CA ARG A 411 -15.00 6.12 -24.16
C ARG A 411 -14.91 7.51 -23.54
N ARG A 412 -15.59 8.51 -24.13
CA ARG A 412 -15.62 9.89 -23.62
C ARG A 412 -16.96 10.21 -22.98
N VAL A 413 -16.90 10.94 -21.88
CA VAL A 413 -18.04 11.26 -21.00
C VAL A 413 -18.68 12.58 -21.43
N ASN A 414 -20.00 12.60 -21.49
CA ASN A 414 -20.75 13.84 -21.64
C ASN A 414 -21.03 14.42 -20.24
N ILE A 415 -20.35 15.51 -19.88
CA ILE A 415 -20.41 16.05 -18.52
C ILE A 415 -21.82 16.48 -18.11
N ASP A 416 -22.66 16.90 -19.06
CA ASP A 416 -24.02 17.33 -18.78
C ASP A 416 -24.98 16.19 -18.39
N THR A 417 -24.55 14.93 -18.51
CA THR A 417 -25.32 13.77 -18.03
C THR A 417 -25.07 13.51 -16.54
N ILE A 418 -23.99 14.04 -15.97
CA ILE A 418 -23.68 13.91 -14.54
C ILE A 418 -24.43 15.02 -13.81
N ARG A 419 -25.37 14.62 -12.96
CA ARG A 419 -26.26 15.52 -12.22
C ARG A 419 -26.50 15.02 -10.80
N ASP A 420 -26.79 15.93 -9.89
CA ASP A 420 -27.31 15.59 -8.56
C ASP A 420 -28.81 15.22 -8.65
N GLU A 421 -29.41 14.93 -7.49
CA GLU A 421 -30.84 14.65 -7.36
C GLU A 421 -31.73 15.83 -7.78
N GLU A 422 -31.24 17.06 -7.58
CA GLU A 422 -31.91 18.30 -8.00
C GLU A 422 -31.72 18.63 -9.48
N ARG A 423 -31.00 17.79 -10.23
CA ARG A 423 -30.66 17.92 -11.65
C ARG A 423 -29.67 19.05 -11.98
N ASN A 424 -29.03 19.63 -10.98
CA ASN A 424 -27.90 20.55 -11.12
C ASN A 424 -26.73 19.84 -11.81
N THR A 425 -26.03 20.57 -12.67
CA THR A 425 -24.85 20.06 -13.39
C THR A 425 -23.57 20.33 -12.62
N ILE A 426 -22.46 19.68 -12.98
CA ILE A 426 -21.12 19.99 -12.45
C ILE A 426 -20.80 21.49 -12.50
N LEU A 427 -21.25 22.20 -13.55
CA LEU A 427 -21.02 23.64 -13.71
C LEU A 427 -21.63 24.49 -12.60
N PHE A 428 -22.74 24.04 -11.99
CA PHE A 428 -23.40 24.73 -10.88
C PHE A 428 -22.47 24.87 -9.66
N TYR A 429 -21.65 23.86 -9.40
CA TYR A 429 -20.72 23.80 -8.26
C TYR A 429 -19.36 24.43 -8.53
N ALA A 430 -19.18 25.06 -9.69
CA ALA A 430 -17.94 25.73 -10.02
C ALA A 430 -17.90 27.11 -9.34
N ASP A 431 -17.28 27.21 -8.16
CA ASP A 431 -17.16 28.48 -7.43
C ASP A 431 -16.05 29.38 -7.98
N SER A 432 -15.00 28.77 -8.54
CA SER A 432 -13.82 29.46 -9.06
C SER A 432 -13.99 29.83 -10.54
N VAL A 433 -13.63 31.06 -10.91
CA VAL A 433 -13.60 31.52 -12.30
C VAL A 433 -12.71 30.61 -13.16
N ALA A 434 -11.57 30.16 -12.63
CA ALA A 434 -10.66 29.28 -13.36
C ALA A 434 -11.32 27.92 -13.68
N VAL A 435 -12.10 27.38 -12.75
CA VAL A 435 -12.82 26.11 -12.94
C VAL A 435 -13.97 26.29 -13.94
N ARG A 436 -14.72 27.40 -13.83
CA ARG A 436 -15.76 27.73 -14.83
C ARG A 436 -15.18 27.80 -16.23
N ASP A 437 -14.08 28.53 -16.41
CA ASP A 437 -13.42 28.69 -17.72
C ASP A 437 -12.96 27.35 -18.32
N LEU A 438 -12.50 26.41 -17.47
CA LEU A 438 -12.15 25.06 -17.91
C LEU A 438 -13.38 24.23 -18.33
N LEU A 439 -14.51 24.37 -17.64
CA LEU A 439 -15.73 23.60 -17.87
C LEU A 439 -16.57 24.09 -19.06
N LEU A 440 -16.57 25.41 -19.33
CA LEU A 440 -17.43 26.02 -20.36
C LEU A 440 -17.34 25.36 -21.76
N PRO A 441 -16.17 24.94 -22.26
CA PRO A 441 -16.07 24.23 -23.56
C PRO A 441 -16.74 22.84 -23.58
N TYR A 442 -17.09 22.30 -22.43
CA TYR A 442 -17.60 20.95 -22.25
C TYR A 442 -19.08 20.90 -21.80
N CYS A 443 -19.62 21.98 -21.21
CA CYS A 443 -20.97 22.03 -20.64
C CYS A 443 -22.00 22.77 -21.52
N ASN A 444 -23.29 22.51 -21.27
CA ASN A 444 -24.41 23.33 -21.76
C ASN A 444 -24.48 24.63 -20.95
N SER A 445 -24.20 25.77 -21.58
CA SER A 445 -24.52 27.08 -21.01
C SER A 445 -26.03 27.41 -21.02
N GLN A 446 -26.88 26.50 -21.51
CA GLN A 446 -28.34 26.63 -21.57
C GLN A 446 -29.09 25.91 -20.43
N GLY A 447 -28.40 25.44 -19.39
CA GLY A 447 -29.01 24.70 -18.28
C GLY A 447 -29.42 25.54 -17.07
N GLY A 448 -29.84 26.80 -17.27
CA GLY A 448 -30.51 27.58 -16.23
C GLY A 448 -32.01 27.40 -16.39
N ASP A 449 -32.64 26.65 -15.50
CA ASP A 449 -34.07 26.79 -15.27
C ASP A 449 -34.34 28.22 -14.78
N GLU A 450 -35.50 28.74 -15.15
CA GLU A 450 -36.05 30.06 -14.85
C GLU A 450 -36.35 30.24 -13.34
N SER A 451 -35.37 30.07 -12.47
CA SER A 451 -35.43 30.58 -11.10
C SER A 451 -34.41 31.70 -10.96
N ASP A 452 -34.97 32.90 -10.90
CA ASP A 452 -34.38 34.23 -10.81
C ASP A 452 -33.62 34.45 -9.47
N ASP A 453 -32.72 33.54 -9.11
CA ASP A 453 -31.83 33.67 -7.96
C ASP A 453 -30.42 33.18 -8.33
N THR A 454 -29.65 34.09 -8.93
CA THR A 454 -28.19 34.01 -9.04
C THR A 454 -27.51 34.13 -7.67
N PRO A 455 -26.41 33.38 -7.43
CA PRO A 455 -25.34 33.80 -6.52
C PRO A 455 -24.51 34.96 -7.08
#